data_AF-A0A9P0E1E2-F1
#
_entry.id   AF-A0A9P0E1E2-F1
#
_cell.length_a   1.000
_cell.length_b   1.000
_cell.length_c   1.000
_cell.angle_alpha   90.00
_cell.angle_beta   90.00
_cell.angle_gamma   90.00
#
_symmetry.space_group_name_H-M   'P 1'
#
loop_
_entity.id
_entity.type
_entity.pdbx_description
1 polymer ?
#
loop_
_entity_poly.entity_id
_entity_poly.type
_entity_poly.pdbx_seq_one_letter_code
_entity_poly.pdbx_strand_id
1 'polypeptide(L)' 'MCYSEECVKSAGMLLANMDLRVDPCQDFYSYTCGRWADNHEVEDSTYSWFSDRSKYLHAKVASKPIV' A
#
# COMPACT_ATOMS: atom_id res chain seq x y z
N MET A 1 -9.40 1.09 -21.07
CA MET A 1 -8.07 0.84 -20.46
C MET A 1 -7.39 2.20 -20.23
N CYS A 2 -6.75 2.43 -19.08
CA CYS A 2 -6.09 3.71 -18.75
C CYS A 2 -4.56 3.54 -18.75
N TYR A 3 -3.83 4.52 -19.29
CA TYR A 3 -2.36 4.49 -19.41
C TYR A 3 -1.65 5.76 -18.94
N SER A 4 -2.36 6.65 -18.23
CA SER A 4 -1.68 7.77 -17.57
C SER A 4 -0.67 7.21 -16.56
N GLU A 5 0.37 7.99 -16.29
CA GLU A 5 1.39 7.63 -15.30
C GLU A 5 0.76 7.27 -13.94
N GLU A 6 -0.25 8.03 -13.51
CA GLU A 6 -1.01 7.77 -12.29
C GLU A 6 -1.74 6.42 -12.30
N CYS A 7 -2.35 6.06 -13.43
CA CYS A 7 -3.00 4.77 -13.59
C CYS A 7 -1.99 3.62 -13.50
N VAL A 8 -0.84 3.75 -14.18
CA VAL A 8 0.19 2.70 -14.19
C VAL A 8 0.78 2.50 -12.79
N LYS A 9 1.10 3.60 -12.09
CA LYS A 9 1.59 3.53 -10.70
C LYS A 9 0.58 2.91 -9.76
N SER A 10 -0.68 3.33 -9.84
CA SER A 10 -1.75 2.81 -8.97
C SER A 10 -2.01 1.33 -9.21
N ALA A 11 -2.07 0.90 -10.47
CA ALA A 11 -2.25 -0.51 -10.82
C ALA A 11 -1.06 -1.35 -10.35
N GLY A 12 0.17 -0.86 -10.52
CA GLY A 12 1.38 -1.53 -10.02
C GLY A 12 1.37 -1.69 -8.50
N MET A 13 0.97 -0.64 -7.76
CA MET A 13 0.82 -0.72 -6.30
C MET A 13 -0.23 -1.74 -5.87
N LEU A 14 -1.39 -1.79 -6.54
CA LEU A 14 -2.42 -2.79 -6.21
C LEU A 14 -1.89 -4.21 -6.43
N LEU A 15 -1.32 -4.49 -7.60
CA LEU A 15 -0.81 -5.82 -7.96
C LEU A 15 0.32 -6.29 -7.03
N ALA A 16 1.17 -5.39 -6.54
CA ALA A 16 2.26 -5.75 -5.65
C ALA A 16 1.79 -6.29 -4.29
N ASN A 17 0.60 -5.88 -3.83
CA ASN A 17 0.07 -6.26 -2.52
C ASN A 17 -0.87 -7.47 -2.55
N MET A 18 -1.34 -7.85 -3.73
CA MET A 18 -2.28 -8.96 -3.92
C MET A 18 -1.59 -10.33 -3.86
N ASP A 19 -2.21 -11.31 -3.19
CA ASP A 19 -1.87 -12.73 -3.33
C ASP A 19 -2.87 -13.44 -4.25
N LEU A 20 -2.51 -13.58 -5.53
CA LEU A 20 -3.36 -14.19 -6.55
C LEU A 20 -3.55 -15.71 -6.39
N ARG A 21 -2.94 -16.34 -5.39
CA ARG A 21 -3.12 -17.76 -5.07
C ARG A 21 -4.34 -18.01 -4.20
N VAL A 22 -4.86 -16.96 -3.55
CA VAL A 22 -6.04 -17.02 -2.68
C VAL A 22 -7.30 -16.81 -3.52
N ASP A 23 -8.37 -17.57 -3.24
CA ASP A 23 -9.67 -17.30 -3.85
C ASP A 23 -10.31 -16.06 -3.19
N PRO A 24 -10.59 -14.98 -3.95
CA PRO A 24 -11.21 -13.77 -3.40
C PRO A 24 -12.61 -14.01 -2.82
N CYS A 25 -13.31 -15.07 -3.22
CA CYS A 25 -14.62 -15.43 -2.67
C CYS A 25 -14.50 -16.11 -1.29
N GLN A 26 -13.33 -16.64 -0.94
CA GLN A 26 -13.08 -17.30 0.34
C GLN A 26 -12.41 -16.37 1.35
N ASP A 27 -11.38 -15.63 0.92
CA ASP A 27 -10.66 -14.68 1.76
C ASP A 27 -10.20 -13.48 0.93
N PHE A 28 -11.10 -12.50 0.82
CA PHE A 28 -10.83 -11.28 0.08
C PHE A 28 -9.67 -10.48 0.68
N TYR A 29 -9.48 -10.52 2.00
CA TYR A 29 -8.40 -9.78 2.66
C TYR A 29 -7.03 -10.32 2.25
N SER A 30 -6.84 -11.63 2.34
CA SER A 30 -5.57 -12.26 1.93
C SER A 30 -5.36 -12.14 0.43
N TYR A 31 -6.41 -12.18 -0.38
CA TYR A 31 -6.29 -11.93 -1.82
C TYR A 31 -5.80 -10.51 -2.13
N THR A 32 -6.34 -9.47 -1.47
CA THR A 32 -5.98 -8.07 -1.79
C THR A 32 -4.73 -7.57 -1.08
N CYS A 33 -4.45 -8.09 0.12
CA CYS A 33 -3.43 -7.56 1.03
C CYS A 33 -2.39 -8.60 1.47
N GLY A 34 -2.50 -9.85 1.04
CA GLY A 34 -1.68 -10.96 1.54
C GLY A 34 -0.18 -10.81 1.33
N ARG A 35 0.24 -9.88 0.44
CA ARG A 35 1.66 -9.54 0.21
C ARG A 35 2.04 -8.14 0.69
N TRP A 36 1.14 -7.44 1.39
CA TRP A 36 1.40 -6.09 1.90
C TRP A 36 2.66 -6.04 2.77
N ALA A 37 2.81 -7.03 3.66
CA ALA A 37 3.94 -7.14 4.58
C ALA A 37 5.30 -7.37 3.88
N ASP A 38 5.31 -7.95 2.68
CA ASP A 38 6.55 -8.23 1.94
C ASP A 38 7.31 -6.94 1.58
N ASN A 39 6.59 -5.82 1.42
CA ASN A 39 7.13 -4.55 0.93
C ASN A 39 7.03 -3.41 1.95
N HIS A 40 6.46 -3.67 3.13
CA HIS A 40 6.29 -2.67 4.19
C HIS A 40 6.83 -3.25 5.49
N GLU A 41 8.07 -2.88 5.82
CA GLU A 41 8.68 -3.21 7.10
C GLU A 41 7.87 -2.54 8.22
N VAL A 42 7.20 -3.35 9.04
CA VAL A 42 6.37 -2.84 10.13
C VAL A 42 7.11 -3.01 11.44
N GLU A 43 7.46 -1.89 12.08
CA GLU A 43 7.99 -1.89 13.46
C GLU A 43 6.92 -2.24 14.51
N ASP A 44 5.64 -2.01 14.20
CA ASP A 44 4.50 -2.26 15.08
C ASP A 44 3.61 -3.39 14.56
N SER A 45 2.93 -4.11 15.44
CA SER A 45 2.10 -5.28 15.10
C SER A 45 0.86 -5.00 14.23
N THR A 46 0.70 -3.79 13.71
CA THR A 46 -0.49 -3.37 12.94
C THR A 46 -0.14 -3.06 11.48
N TYR A 47 -0.51 -3.97 10.59
CA TYR A 47 -0.42 -3.81 9.14
C TYR A 47 -1.51 -2.86 8.62
N SER A 48 -1.30 -1.55 8.76
CA SER A 48 -2.27 -0.53 8.34
C SER A 48 -1.66 0.47 7.36
N TRP A 49 -2.15 0.45 6.11
CA TRP A 49 -1.82 1.42 5.08
C TRP A 49 -1.98 2.88 5.56
N PHE A 50 -3.03 3.15 6.35
CA PHE A 50 -3.31 4.50 6.85
C PHE A 50 -2.24 4.96 7.84
N SER A 51 -1.74 4.05 8.69
CA SER A 51 -0.67 4.36 9.63
C SER A 51 0.62 4.69 8.88
N ASP A 52 0.99 3.86 7.89
CA ASP A 52 2.18 4.06 7.07
C ASP A 52 2.12 5.37 6.28
N ARG A 53 0.96 5.66 5.67
CA ARG A 53 0.75 6.91 4.95
C ARG A 53 0.72 8.11 5.87
N SER A 54 0.10 8.00 7.05
CA SER A 54 0.11 9.07 8.03
C SER A 54 1.54 9.40 8.46
N LYS A 55 2.36 8.40 8.82
CA LYS A 55 3.79 8.58 9.17
C LYS A 55 4.57 9.27 8.03
N TYR A 56 4.42 8.79 6.80
CA TYR A 56 5.07 9.40 5.63
C TYR A 56 4.64 10.86 5.43
N LEU A 57 3.34 11.15 5.53
CA LEU A 57 2.81 12.51 5.37
C LEU A 57 3.32 13.43 6.48
N HIS A 58 3.31 12.98 7.73
CA HIS A 58 3.84 13.74 8.86
C HIS A 58 5.32 14.09 8.67
N ALA A 59 6.15 13.10 8.30
CA ALA A 59 7.56 13.34 8.02
C ALA A 59 7.76 14.33 6.86
N LYS A 60 6.99 14.18 5.79
CA LYS A 60 7.10 15.04 4.60
C LYS A 60 6.63 16.47 4.83
N VAL A 61 5.58 16.66 5.65
CA VAL A 61 5.11 17.99 6.07
C VAL A 61 6.14 18.65 6.98
N ALA A 62 6.68 17.92 7.96
CA ALA A 62 7.72 18.43 8.86
C ALA A 62 9.01 18.80 8.11
N SER A 63 9.37 18.07 7.05
CA SER A 63 10.55 18.37 6.23
C SER A 63 10.32 19.46 5.18
N LYS A 64 9.08 19.93 5.00
CA LYS A 64 8.79 20.97 4.00
C LYS A 64 9.14 22.33 4.61
N PRO A 65 10.06 23.11 4.00
CA PRO A 65 10.38 24.43 4.52
C PRO A 65 9.14 25.30 4.48
N ILE A 66 8.89 26.00 5.59
CA ILE A 66 7.91 27.09 5.66
C ILE A 66 8.55 28.26 4.91
N VAL A 67 8.33 28.33 3.60
CA VAL A 67 8.50 29.56 2.82
C VAL A 67 7.27 30.44 3.00
#